data_AF-X8BG52-F1
#
_entry.id   AF-X8BG52-F1
#
_cell.length_a   1.000
_cell.length_b   1.000
_cell.length_c   1.000
_cell.angle_alpha   90.00
_cell.angle_beta   90.00
_cell.angle_gamma   90.00
#
_symmetry.space_group_name_H-M   'P 1'
#
loop_
_entity.id
_entity.type
_entity.pdbx_description
1 polymer ?
#
loop_
_entity_poly.entity_id
_entity_poly.type
_entity_poly.pdbx_seq_one_letter_code
_entity_poly.pdbx_strand_id
1 'polypeptide(L)'
;MTVRGVCKAAGLIPRYFYEHFPNRDALLFAVADDVRDELLDALVAAGIGNPGTLADKLRSALTAFLDIIAADPHIHRITTSDLTSVPG
;
A
#
# COMPACT_ATOMS: atom_id res chain seq x y z
N MET A 1 -1.79 -15.93 -1.74
CA MET A 1 -2.91 -15.41 -2.57
C MET A 1 -2.89 -16.15 -3.92
N THR A 2 -4.03 -16.50 -4.52
CA THR A 2 -4.11 -17.15 -5.84
C THR A 2 -5.08 -16.40 -6.76
N VAL A 3 -4.86 -16.44 -8.08
CA VAL A 3 -5.75 -15.80 -9.07
C VAL A 3 -7.20 -16.27 -8.91
N ARG A 4 -7.40 -17.58 -8.75
CA ARG A 4 -8.74 -18.15 -8.50
C ARG A 4 -9.37 -17.63 -7.21
N GLY A 5 -8.59 -17.48 -6.14
CA GLY A 5 -9.07 -16.93 -4.87
C GLY A 5 -9.51 -15.47 -5.00
N VAL A 6 -8.72 -14.66 -5.69
CA VAL A 6 -9.02 -13.24 -5.97
C VAL A 6 -10.29 -13.12 -6.83
N CYS A 7 -10.37 -13.88 -7.93
CA CYS A 7 -11.55 -13.90 -8.80
C CYS A 7 -12.83 -14.26 -8.03
N LYS A 8 -12.76 -15.29 -7.16
CA LYS A 8 -13.89 -15.70 -6.32
C LYS A 8 -14.31 -14.60 -5.34
N ALA A 9 -13.35 -13.94 -4.70
CA ALA A 9 -13.64 -12.85 -3.76
C ALA A 9 -14.21 -11.61 -4.44
N ALA A 10 -13.73 -11.29 -5.64
CA ALA A 10 -14.17 -10.13 -6.43
C ALA A 10 -15.44 -10.39 -7.27
N GLY A 11 -15.95 -11.63 -7.31
CA GLY A 11 -17.09 -11.99 -8.18
C GLY A 11 -16.77 -11.96 -9.68
N LEU A 12 -15.49 -12.10 -10.05
CA LEU A 12 -15.01 -12.01 -11.43
C LEU A 12 -14.70 -13.40 -12.01
N ILE A 13 -14.81 -13.55 -13.33
CA ILE A 13 -14.26 -14.71 -14.04
C ILE A 13 -12.76 -14.52 -14.33
N PRO A 14 -11.96 -15.61 -14.41
CA PRO A 14 -10.51 -15.51 -14.62
C PRO A 14 -10.07 -14.70 -15.84
N ARG A 15 -10.90 -14.65 -16.89
CA ARG A 15 -10.60 -13.85 -18.09
C ARG A 15 -10.42 -12.37 -17.75
N TYR A 16 -11.29 -11.80 -16.92
CA TYR A 16 -11.18 -10.40 -16.50
C TYR A 16 -9.93 -10.13 -15.66
N PHE A 17 -9.47 -11.09 -14.87
CA PHE A 17 -8.19 -10.93 -14.17
C PHE A 17 -7.05 -10.69 -15.17
N TYR A 18 -6.95 -11.54 -16.20
CA TYR A 18 -5.86 -11.46 -17.17
C TYR A 18 -5.99 -10.30 -18.16
N GLU A 19 -7.18 -9.70 -18.31
CA GLU A 19 -7.36 -8.45 -19.04
C GLU A 19 -6.68 -7.26 -18.32
N HIS A 20 -6.65 -7.27 -16.97
CA HIS A 20 -6.05 -6.21 -16.16
C HIS A 20 -4.63 -6.53 -15.69
N PHE A 21 -4.32 -7.79 -15.40
CA PHE A 21 -3.06 -8.21 -14.80
C PHE A 21 -2.51 -9.45 -15.51
N PRO A 22 -1.31 -9.41 -16.10
CA PRO A 22 -0.74 -10.56 -16.80
C PRO A 22 -0.46 -11.74 -15.87
N ASN A 23 -0.22 -11.49 -14.59
CA ASN A 23 0.01 -12.51 -13.57
C ASN A 23 -0.33 -11.99 -12.16
N ARG A 24 -0.20 -12.86 -11.16
CA ARG A 24 -0.45 -12.52 -9.76
C ARG A 24 0.49 -11.42 -9.24
N ASP A 25 1.75 -11.43 -9.68
CA ASP A 25 2.75 -10.51 -9.16
C ASP A 25 2.47 -9.09 -9.65
N ALA A 26 2.01 -8.92 -10.89
CA ALA A 26 1.55 -7.64 -11.42
C ALA A 26 0.37 -7.05 -10.61
N LEU A 27 -0.57 -7.88 -10.15
CA LEU A 27 -1.60 -7.43 -9.21
C LEU A 27 -0.99 -7.01 -7.86
N LEU A 28 -0.04 -7.79 -7.33
CA LEU A 28 0.60 -7.46 -6.05
C LEU A 28 1.35 -6.12 -6.13
N PHE A 29 2.07 -5.88 -7.21
CA PHE A 29 2.76 -4.60 -7.43
C PHE A 29 1.76 -3.44 -7.54
N ALA A 30 0.68 -3.59 -8.29
CA ALA A 30 -0.34 -2.55 -8.38
C ALA A 30 -0.96 -2.21 -7.01
N VAL A 31 -1.27 -3.23 -6.20
CA VAL A 31 -1.77 -3.00 -4.83
C VAL A 31 -0.68 -2.36 -3.95
N ALA A 32 0.59 -2.75 -4.10
CA ALA A 32 1.68 -2.13 -3.35
C ALA A 32 1.89 -0.66 -3.72
N ASP A 33 1.78 -0.31 -5.00
CA ASP A 33 1.83 1.06 -5.49
C ASP A 33 0.66 1.89 -4.94
N ASP A 34 -0.57 1.38 -5.02
CA ASP A 34 -1.77 2.06 -4.46
C ASP A 34 -1.61 2.34 -2.95
N VAL A 35 -1.13 1.35 -2.20
CA VAL A 35 -0.87 1.47 -0.76
C VAL A 35 0.22 2.49 -0.47
N ARG A 36 1.28 2.52 -1.28
CA ARG A 36 2.36 3.49 -1.15
C ARG A 36 1.84 4.90 -1.38
N ASP A 37 1.02 5.10 -2.40
CA ASP A 37 0.46 6.41 -2.72
C ASP A 37 -0.47 6.89 -1.60
N GLU A 38 -1.32 6.02 -1.06
CA GLU A 38 -2.16 6.35 0.10
C GLU A 38 -1.34 6.74 1.34
N LEU A 39 -0.25 6.01 1.62
CA LEU A 39 0.67 6.33 2.71
C LEU A 39 1.34 7.70 2.52
N LEU A 40 1.78 7.99 1.30
CA LEU A 40 2.42 9.28 0.98
C LEU A 40 1.44 10.43 1.10
N ASP A 41 0.22 10.26 0.59
CA ASP A 41 -0.83 11.28 0.68
C ASP A 41 -1.20 11.57 2.13
N ALA A 42 -1.35 10.55 2.96
CA ALA A 42 -1.61 10.72 4.38
C ALA A 42 -0.46 11.42 5.12
N LEU A 43 0.78 11.05 4.80
CA LEU A 43 1.98 11.66 5.38
C LEU A 43 2.08 13.15 5.03
N VAL A 44 1.82 13.51 3.76
CA VAL A 44 1.79 14.89 3.28
C VAL A 44 0.64 15.67 3.91
N ALA A 45 -0.57 15.10 3.94
CA ALA A 45 -1.74 15.74 4.54
C ALA A 45 -1.52 16.02 6.03
N ALA A 46 -0.98 15.07 6.79
CA ALA A 46 -0.70 15.23 8.21
C ALA A 46 0.45 16.22 8.49
N GLY A 47 1.47 16.26 7.63
CA GLY A 47 2.60 17.17 7.77
C GLY A 47 2.29 18.63 7.40
N ILE A 48 1.44 18.84 6.39
CA ILE A 48 1.05 20.19 5.93
C ILE A 48 -0.14 20.73 6.73
N GLY A 49 -1.07 19.86 7.14
CA GLY A 49 -2.33 20.26 7.77
C GLY A 49 -2.21 20.86 9.17
N ASN A 50 -1.06 20.66 9.85
CA ASN A 50 -0.88 21.12 11.23
C ASN A 50 0.02 22.38 11.31
N PRO A 51 -0.43 23.44 12.02
CA PRO A 51 0.43 24.56 12.36
C PRO A 51 1.50 24.10 13.37
N GLY A 52 2.71 24.68 13.28
CA GLY A 52 3.81 24.32 14.19
C GLY A 52 5.18 24.43 13.54
N THR A 53 6.20 24.03 14.31
CA THR A 53 7.58 23.98 13.84
C THR A 53 7.78 22.86 12.81
N LEU A 54 8.92 22.86 12.12
CA LEU A 54 9.29 21.74 11.23
C LEU A 54 9.30 20.40 11.97
N ALA A 55 9.72 20.39 13.23
CA ALA A 55 9.73 19.18 14.06
C ALA A 55 8.32 18.67 14.36
N ASP A 56 7.34 19.56 14.57
CA ASP A 56 5.96 19.19 14.83
C ASP A 56 5.29 18.62 13.58
N LYS A 57 5.57 19.21 12.42
CA LYS A 57 5.13 18.70 11.12
C LYS A 57 5.70 17.31 10.82
N LEU A 58 6.99 17.11 11.05
CA LEU A 58 7.64 15.81 10.87
C LEU A 58 7.06 14.76 11.82
N ARG A 59 6.82 15.13 13.09
CA ARG A 59 6.19 14.23 14.06
C ARG A 59 4.78 13.83 13.62
N SER A 60 3.95 14.81 13.23
CA SER A 60 2.59 14.59 12.71
C SER A 60 2.57 13.64 11.52
N ALA A 61 3.45 13.87 10.54
CA ALA A 61 3.63 13.05 9.36
C ALA A 61 4.02 11.59 9.69
N LEU A 62 5.01 11.41 10.57
CA LEU A 62 5.47 10.06 10.98
C LEU A 62 4.42 9.33 11.84
N THR A 63 3.69 10.03 12.70
CA THR A 63 2.60 9.44 13.49
C THR A 63 1.51 8.91 12.57
N ALA A 64 1.03 9.70 11.60
CA ALA A 64 0.01 9.25 10.66
C ALA A 64 0.46 8.01 9.86
N PHE A 65 1.72 8.01 9.40
CA PHE A 65 2.30 6.86 8.72
C PHE A 65 2.32 5.59 9.58
N LEU A 66 2.77 5.70 10.84
CA LEU A 66 2.81 4.56 11.75
C LEU A 66 1.40 4.09 12.15
N ASP A 67 0.44 5.00 12.31
CA ASP A 67 -0.95 4.67 12.63
C ASP A 67 -1.62 3.89 11.50
N ILE A 68 -1.37 4.24 10.23
CA ILE A 68 -1.91 3.49 9.08
C ILE A 68 -1.31 2.08 9.02
N ILE A 69 0.00 1.94 9.23
CA ILE A 69 0.66 0.63 9.30
C ILE A 69 0.11 -0.20 10.47
N ALA A 70 -0.16 0.42 11.61
CA ALA A 70 -0.71 -0.24 12.78
C ALA A 70 -2.19 -0.64 12.61
N ALA A 71 -2.95 0.13 11.83
CA ALA A 71 -4.38 -0.12 11.59
C ALA A 71 -4.63 -1.33 10.67
N ASP A 72 -3.71 -1.65 9.76
CA ASP A 72 -3.84 -2.80 8.88
C ASP A 72 -2.56 -3.68 8.83
N PRO A 73 -2.54 -4.83 9.55
CA PRO A 73 -1.45 -5.80 9.50
C PRO A 73 -1.16 -6.35 8.09
N HIS A 74 -2.12 -6.30 7.17
CA HIS A 74 -1.93 -6.71 5.78
C HIS A 74 -1.10 -5.70 5.00
N ILE A 75 -1.23 -4.41 5.29
CA ILE A 75 -0.38 -3.35 4.74
C ILE A 75 1.07 -3.62 5.15
N HIS A 76 1.31 -3.83 6.45
CA HIS A 76 2.65 -4.20 6.95
C HIS A 76 3.23 -5.41 6.21
N ARG A 77 2.41 -6.45 5.95
CA ARG A 77 2.88 -7.63 5.18
C ARG A 77 3.26 -7.26 3.75
N ILE A 78 2.49 -6.41 3.07
CA ILE A 78 2.77 -5.98 1.69
C ILE A 78 4.04 -5.12 1.65
N THR A 79 4.20 -4.17 2.60
CA THR A 79 5.38 -3.30 2.67
C THR A 79 6.66 -4.05 3.04
N THR A 80 6.56 -5.12 3.85
CA THR A 80 7.73 -5.90 4.31
C THR A 80 8.04 -7.11 3.42
N SER A 81 7.07 -7.63 2.66
CA SER A 81 7.28 -8.83 1.83
C SER A 81 8.20 -8.63 0.64
N ASP A 82 8.46 -7.38 0.23
CA ASP A 82 9.30 -7.05 -0.95
C ASP A 82 10.69 -6.48 -0.61
N LEU A 83 11.16 -6.60 0.64
CA LEU A 83 12.52 -6.18 1.00
C LEU A 83 13.64 -7.04 0.35
N THR A 84 13.31 -8.13 -0.36
CA THR A 84 14.29 -9.00 -1.03
C THR A 84 14.33 -8.87 -2.55
N SER A 85 13.57 -7.95 -3.16
CA SER A 85 13.47 -7.82 -4.62
C SER A 85 14.29 -6.66 -5.23
N VAL A 86 15.04 -5.90 -4.44
CA VAL A 86 15.93 -4.85 -4.99
C VAL A 86 17.29 -5.47 -5.31
N PRO A 87 17.65 -5.72 -6.58
CA PRO A 87 19.06 -5.86 -6.93
C PRO A 87 19.76 -4.53 -6.64
N GLY A 88 20.79 -4.59 -5.79
CA GLY A 88 21.77 -3.51 -5.66
C GLY A 88 22.61 -3.36 -6.91
#